data_AF-W4IMF5-F1
#
_entry.id   AF-W4IMF5-F1
#
_cell.length_a   1.000
_cell.length_b   1.000
_cell.length_c   1.000
_cell.angle_alpha   90.00
_cell.angle_beta   90.00
_cell.angle_gamma   90.00
#
_symmetry.space_group_name_H-M   'P 1'
#
loop_
_entity.id
_entity.type
_entity.pdbx_description
1 polymer ?
#
loop_
_entity_poly.entity_id
_entity_poly.type
_entity_poly.pdbx_seq_one_letter_code
_entity_poly.pdbx_strand_id
1 'polypeptide(L)'
;MKVHYINILLFALPLNILENTHKKPHTTPRHTQKIPTTRSLSECELYAPVNYYSDPQMKEVMDNFNKQTQQRFHEYDERMKTTRQKCKEKCDKEIQKIILKDKLEKDLNEKFSALHTDIQSDDIPTCVCEKSIAEKAEKGCLRCGYGLGSVAPMIGLTGSVAVNVWKTAELAAATAAAEQAGAAEGAAAGIKAGIKAVIAELEGFGIYEVGNKPLKTIIDVTNYMNVSVIYDKVYSHYITSCTPRPVNGYLVGTFNTSDPFCKLVHSNLQDSLYRSSPQAIIKEKVKEAVAGAEQAAEAKAAQVSSETSSKIITEQKGVINTIYMSNQTAIIASIIAIIIIVLIMVIIYLILRYRRKRKMKKKLQYIKLLEE
;
A
#
# COMPACT_ATOMS: atom_id res chain seq x y z
N MET A 1 -24.58 -3.91 -54.81
CA MET A 1 -24.22 -2.68 -54.09
C MET A 1 -23.25 -3.06 -52.99
N LYS A 2 -22.07 -2.44 -52.98
CA LYS A 2 -20.86 -2.88 -52.28
C LYS A 2 -21.06 -2.96 -50.76
N VAL A 3 -20.68 -4.09 -50.19
CA VAL A 3 -20.64 -4.36 -48.75
C VAL A 3 -19.34 -3.77 -48.19
N HIS A 4 -19.44 -2.60 -47.54
CA HIS A 4 -18.36 -2.05 -46.73
C HIS A 4 -18.96 -1.41 -45.47
N TYR A 5 -19.10 -2.20 -44.41
CA TYR A 5 -18.99 -1.70 -43.04
C TYR A 5 -18.64 -2.85 -42.08
N ILE A 6 -17.49 -3.47 -42.33
CA ILE A 6 -16.77 -4.33 -41.39
C ILE A 6 -15.38 -3.71 -41.26
N ASN A 7 -15.23 -2.80 -40.30
CA ASN A 7 -13.98 -2.49 -39.61
C ASN A 7 -14.23 -1.35 -38.64
N ILE A 8 -14.37 -1.69 -37.35
CA ILE A 8 -13.81 -1.03 -36.15
C ILE A 8 -14.51 -1.70 -34.96
N LEU A 9 -14.08 -2.93 -34.64
CA LEU A 9 -14.05 -3.58 -33.32
C LEU A 9 -13.94 -5.11 -33.52
N LEU A 10 -12.69 -5.52 -33.67
CA LEU A 10 -12.19 -6.88 -33.62
C LEU A 10 -12.40 -7.44 -32.21
N PHE A 11 -13.31 -8.41 -32.06
CA PHE A 11 -13.12 -9.65 -31.30
C PHE A 11 -14.29 -10.57 -31.64
N ALA A 12 -14.12 -11.42 -32.65
CA ALA A 12 -14.98 -12.57 -32.87
C ALA A 12 -14.48 -13.70 -31.97
N LEU A 13 -15.17 -13.92 -30.85
CA LEU A 13 -14.97 -15.15 -30.07
C LEU A 13 -15.64 -16.30 -30.83
N PRO A 14 -14.94 -17.39 -31.16
CA PRO A 14 -15.59 -18.57 -31.74
C PRO A 14 -16.41 -19.25 -30.62
N LEU A 15 -17.73 -19.12 -30.69
CA LEU A 15 -18.69 -19.91 -29.90
C LEU A 15 -18.72 -21.33 -30.46
N ASN A 16 -17.65 -22.09 -30.23
CA ASN A 16 -17.61 -23.53 -30.42
C ASN A 16 -16.67 -24.08 -29.35
N ILE A 17 -17.25 -24.41 -28.20
CA ILE A 17 -16.88 -25.42 -27.19
C ILE A 17 -17.80 -25.11 -25.99
N LEU A 18 -18.92 -25.81 -25.92
CA LEU A 18 -19.29 -26.70 -24.81
C LEU A 18 -20.79 -27.01 -24.92
N GLU A 19 -21.08 -27.91 -25.85
CA GLU A 19 -22.21 -28.81 -25.74
C GLU A 19 -22.07 -29.54 -24.40
N ASN A 20 -22.93 -29.22 -23.43
CA ASN A 20 -23.11 -30.08 -22.27
C ASN A 20 -24.60 -30.29 -22.00
N THR A 21 -24.99 -31.54 -22.23
CA THR A 21 -26.31 -32.11 -22.15
C THR A 21 -26.65 -32.40 -20.70
N HIS A 22 -27.39 -31.50 -20.05
CA HIS A 22 -28.11 -31.84 -18.83
C HIS A 22 -29.62 -31.87 -19.08
N LYS A 23 -30.06 -33.03 -19.57
CA LYS A 23 -31.42 -33.53 -19.35
C LYS A 23 -31.68 -33.60 -17.85
N LYS A 24 -32.75 -32.97 -17.37
CA LYS A 24 -33.46 -33.43 -16.17
C LYS A 24 -34.95 -33.57 -16.45
N PRO A 25 -35.61 -34.54 -15.79
CA PRO A 25 -36.74 -35.26 -16.35
C PRO A 25 -38.08 -34.59 -16.03
N HIS A 26 -39.00 -34.82 -16.95
CA HIS A 26 -40.41 -34.50 -16.89
C HIS A 26 -41.04 -34.87 -15.54
N THR A 27 -41.76 -33.92 -14.94
CA THR A 27 -42.78 -34.22 -13.94
C THR A 27 -44.16 -33.99 -14.55
N THR A 28 -45.04 -34.89 -14.16
CA THR A 28 -46.26 -35.38 -14.77
C THR A 28 -47.46 -34.40 -14.69
N PRO A 29 -48.52 -34.63 -15.49
CA PRO A 29 -49.62 -33.72 -15.70
C PRO A 29 -50.65 -33.80 -14.57
N ARG A 30 -51.20 -32.65 -14.16
CA ARG A 30 -52.49 -32.60 -13.46
C ARG A 30 -53.42 -31.60 -14.13
N HIS A 31 -54.64 -32.09 -14.29
CA HIS A 31 -55.72 -31.63 -15.12
C HIS A 31 -56.74 -30.89 -14.23
N THR A 32 -57.06 -29.64 -14.53
CA THR A 32 -58.26 -28.89 -14.08
C THR A 32 -58.20 -27.51 -14.76
N GLN A 33 -59.20 -26.89 -15.36
CA GLN A 33 -60.56 -27.23 -15.82
C GLN A 33 -60.93 -26.01 -16.71
N LYS A 34 -61.58 -26.21 -17.86
CA LYS A 34 -61.93 -25.14 -18.80
C LYS A 34 -62.88 -24.11 -18.17
N ILE A 35 -62.54 -22.81 -18.27
CA ILE A 35 -63.51 -21.71 -18.32
C ILE A 35 -63.10 -20.78 -19.48
N PRO A 36 -63.94 -20.56 -20.50
CA PRO A 36 -63.67 -19.60 -21.56
C PRO A 36 -64.20 -18.23 -21.13
N THR A 37 -63.33 -17.24 -20.95
CA THR A 37 -63.74 -15.83 -20.92
C THR A 37 -63.17 -15.11 -22.13
N THR A 38 -63.98 -15.09 -23.19
CA THR A 38 -64.02 -13.99 -24.15
C THR A 38 -64.25 -12.69 -23.39
N ARG A 39 -63.20 -11.86 -23.24
CA ARG A 39 -63.36 -10.43 -22.94
C ARG A 39 -62.77 -9.66 -24.10
N SER A 40 -63.66 -9.28 -25.01
CA SER A 40 -63.44 -8.25 -26.00
C SER A 40 -62.97 -6.97 -25.29
N LEU A 41 -61.93 -6.35 -25.85
CA LEU A 41 -61.55 -4.99 -25.51
C LEU A 41 -62.67 -4.08 -26.03
N SER A 42 -63.63 -3.74 -25.16
CA SER A 42 -64.57 -2.65 -25.41
C SER A 42 -63.79 -1.34 -25.35
N GLU A 43 -63.70 -0.66 -26.49
CA GLU A 43 -63.23 0.72 -26.58
C GLU A 43 -64.04 1.58 -25.60
N CYS A 44 -63.41 2.00 -24.50
CA CYS A 44 -63.97 3.00 -23.61
C CYS A 44 -63.68 4.38 -24.21
N GLU A 45 -64.76 5.11 -24.47
CA GLU A 45 -64.75 6.47 -24.99
C GLU A 45 -63.88 7.39 -24.12
N LEU A 46 -62.82 7.92 -24.72
CA LEU A 46 -61.74 8.67 -24.09
C LEU A 46 -62.09 10.11 -23.67
N TYR A 47 -63.35 10.53 -23.72
CA TYR A 47 -63.76 11.91 -23.42
C TYR A 47 -65.18 12.00 -22.83
N ALA A 48 -65.33 11.54 -21.59
CA ALA A 48 -66.37 12.07 -20.70
C ALA A 48 -65.72 13.04 -19.71
N PRO A 49 -66.16 14.31 -19.59
CA PRO A 49 -65.66 15.21 -18.57
C PRO A 49 -66.24 14.79 -17.22
N VAL A 50 -65.65 13.77 -16.61
CA VAL A 50 -65.98 13.36 -15.25
C VAL A 50 -65.48 14.48 -14.34
N ASN A 51 -66.40 15.14 -13.65
CA ASN A 51 -66.12 16.20 -12.68
C ASN A 51 -65.47 15.59 -11.40
N TYR A 52 -64.23 15.11 -11.55
CA TYR A 52 -63.43 14.44 -10.51
C TYR A 52 -63.18 15.31 -9.27
N TYR A 53 -63.40 16.61 -9.36
CA TYR A 53 -63.20 17.57 -8.25
C TYR A 53 -64.40 17.68 -7.31
N SER A 54 -65.55 17.10 -7.67
CA SER A 54 -66.80 17.21 -6.89
C SER A 54 -67.15 15.95 -6.09
N ASP A 55 -66.39 14.86 -6.25
CA ASP A 55 -66.57 13.63 -5.47
C ASP A 55 -65.97 13.79 -4.05
N PRO A 56 -66.78 13.67 -2.98
CA PRO A 56 -66.31 13.78 -1.60
C PRO A 56 -65.13 12.84 -1.28
N GLN A 57 -65.12 11.62 -1.84
CA GLN A 57 -64.08 10.63 -1.57
C GLN A 57 -62.76 11.01 -2.26
N MET A 58 -62.83 11.52 -3.50
CA MET A 58 -61.64 11.99 -4.22
C MET A 58 -61.01 13.21 -3.54
N LYS A 59 -61.84 14.11 -3.01
CA LYS A 59 -61.38 15.28 -2.27
C LYS A 59 -60.64 14.90 -0.99
N GLU A 60 -61.14 13.90 -0.26
CA GLU A 60 -60.49 13.40 0.96
C GLU A 60 -59.13 12.73 0.67
N VAL A 61 -59.04 11.92 -0.39
CA VAL A 61 -57.78 11.28 -0.81
C VAL A 61 -56.76 12.34 -1.25
N MET A 62 -57.18 13.35 -2.01
CA MET A 62 -56.32 14.44 -2.45
C MET A 62 -55.80 15.27 -1.26
N ASP A 63 -56.65 15.56 -0.27
CA ASP A 63 -56.28 16.32 0.92
C ASP A 63 -55.29 15.53 1.80
N ASN A 64 -55.48 14.21 1.93
CA ASN A 64 -54.58 13.34 2.67
C ASN A 64 -53.22 13.19 1.97
N PHE A 65 -53.22 13.06 0.63
CA PHE A 65 -51.98 13.07 -0.17
C PHE A 65 -51.25 14.40 -0.04
N ASN A 66 -51.95 15.53 -0.08
CA ASN A 66 -51.36 16.86 0.10
C ASN A 66 -50.73 17.02 1.49
N LYS A 67 -51.41 16.60 2.56
CA LYS A 67 -50.86 16.63 3.93
C LYS A 67 -49.57 15.81 4.06
N GLN A 68 -49.57 14.57 3.56
CA GLN A 68 -48.37 13.72 3.58
C GLN A 68 -47.23 14.27 2.72
N THR A 69 -47.56 14.89 1.59
CA THR A 69 -46.56 15.45 0.67
C THR A 69 -45.95 16.73 1.26
N GLN A 70 -46.76 17.58 1.90
CA GLN A 70 -46.30 18.78 2.60
C GLN A 70 -45.34 18.43 3.74
N GLN A 71 -45.65 17.39 4.54
CA GLN A 71 -44.75 16.94 5.61
C GLN A 71 -43.41 16.44 5.07
N ARG A 72 -43.41 15.67 3.96
CA ARG A 72 -42.18 15.21 3.31
C ARG A 72 -41.34 16.35 2.72
N PHE A 73 -41.96 17.40 2.21
CA PHE A 73 -41.23 18.57 1.74
C PHE A 73 -40.57 19.34 2.88
N HIS A 74 -41.24 19.51 4.02
CA HIS A 74 -40.63 20.12 5.20
C HIS A 74 -39.45 19.28 5.75
N GLU A 75 -39.59 17.96 5.81
CA GLU A 75 -38.49 17.06 6.21
C GLU A 75 -37.32 17.06 5.20
N TYR A 76 -37.60 17.20 3.91
CA TYR A 76 -36.56 17.32 2.89
C TYR A 76 -35.81 18.65 3.02
N ASP A 77 -36.53 19.76 3.20
CA ASP A 77 -35.93 21.10 3.35
C ASP A 77 -35.05 21.20 4.62
N GLU A 78 -35.51 20.66 5.75
CA GLU A 78 -34.70 20.63 6.98
C GLU A 78 -33.45 19.75 6.85
N ARG A 79 -33.57 18.58 6.19
CA ARG A 79 -32.38 17.78 5.84
C ARG A 79 -31.46 18.55 4.88
N MET A 80 -32.00 19.29 3.94
CA MET A 80 -31.19 20.05 2.98
C MET A 80 -30.42 21.18 3.67
N LYS A 81 -31.05 21.91 4.60
CA LYS A 81 -30.41 22.96 5.41
C LYS A 81 -29.28 22.40 6.27
N THR A 82 -29.53 21.33 7.02
CA THR A 82 -28.52 20.71 7.91
C THR A 82 -27.34 20.15 7.13
N THR A 83 -27.58 19.55 5.97
CA THR A 83 -26.50 19.02 5.11
C THR A 83 -25.68 20.14 4.48
N ARG A 84 -26.34 21.23 4.04
CA ARG A 84 -25.65 22.43 3.53
C ARG A 84 -24.78 23.09 4.60
N GLN A 85 -25.26 23.18 5.84
CA GLN A 85 -24.50 23.75 6.95
C GLN A 85 -23.25 22.92 7.27
N LYS A 86 -23.38 21.59 7.36
CA LYS A 86 -22.24 20.67 7.56
C LYS A 86 -21.20 20.77 6.44
N CYS A 87 -21.63 20.88 5.19
CA CYS A 87 -20.72 21.06 4.06
C CYS A 87 -20.00 22.41 4.11
N LYS A 88 -20.70 23.49 4.51
CA LYS A 88 -20.10 24.82 4.67
C LYS A 88 -19.05 24.84 5.77
N GLU A 89 -19.37 24.29 6.95
CA GLU A 89 -18.43 24.19 8.08
C GLU A 89 -17.19 23.34 7.72
N LYS A 90 -17.38 22.24 6.99
CA LYS A 90 -16.26 21.41 6.51
C LYS A 90 -15.38 22.17 5.51
N CYS A 91 -15.98 22.89 4.58
CA CYS A 91 -15.28 23.71 3.60
C CYS A 91 -14.49 24.84 4.28
N ASP A 92 -15.11 25.57 5.22
CA ASP A 92 -14.45 26.65 5.97
C ASP A 92 -13.26 26.12 6.79
N LYS A 93 -13.40 24.93 7.39
CA LYS A 93 -12.31 24.25 8.11
C LYS A 93 -11.15 23.84 7.19
N GLU A 94 -11.45 23.31 6.00
CA GLU A 94 -10.43 22.94 5.01
C GLU A 94 -9.73 24.19 4.44
N ILE A 95 -10.47 25.27 4.17
CA ILE A 95 -9.91 26.56 3.74
C ILE A 95 -9.00 27.16 4.82
N GLN A 96 -9.42 27.16 6.09
CA GLN A 96 -8.55 27.62 7.19
C GLN A 96 -7.26 26.79 7.29
N LYS A 97 -7.34 25.47 7.07
CA LYS A 97 -6.17 24.59 7.06
C LYS A 97 -5.23 24.89 5.89
N ILE A 98 -5.76 25.19 4.71
CA ILE A 98 -4.98 25.60 3.54
C ILE A 98 -4.30 26.95 3.79
N ILE A 99 -5.03 27.94 4.29
CA ILE A 99 -4.47 29.27 4.62
C ILE A 99 -3.35 29.17 5.67
N LEU A 100 -3.52 28.33 6.71
CA LEU A 100 -2.48 28.11 7.71
C LEU A 100 -1.25 27.42 7.11
N LYS A 101 -1.45 26.46 6.21
CA LYS A 101 -0.35 25.77 5.52
C LYS A 101 0.42 26.73 4.61
N ASP A 102 -0.26 27.55 3.83
CA ASP A 102 0.36 28.58 2.97
C ASP A 102 1.14 29.61 3.79
N LYS A 103 0.63 30.01 4.97
CA LYS A 103 1.35 30.92 5.87
C LYS A 103 2.65 30.32 6.39
N LEU A 104 2.65 29.05 6.80
CA LEU A 104 3.85 28.34 7.26
C LEU A 104 4.85 28.12 6.13
N GLU A 105 4.38 27.78 4.93
CA GLU A 105 5.22 27.59 3.75
C GLU A 105 5.86 28.91 3.32
N LYS A 106 5.12 30.03 3.41
CA LYS A 106 5.66 31.37 3.17
C LYS A 106 6.71 31.77 4.21
N ASP A 107 6.47 31.55 5.50
CA ASP A 107 7.44 31.86 6.58
C ASP A 107 8.71 31.01 6.48
N LEU A 108 8.57 29.72 6.12
CA LEU A 108 9.70 28.83 5.84
C LEU A 108 10.50 29.31 4.64
N ASN A 109 9.84 29.65 3.53
CA ASN A 109 10.52 30.09 2.32
C ASN A 109 11.23 31.44 2.52
N GLU A 110 10.66 32.34 3.32
CA GLU A 110 11.29 33.61 3.70
C GLU A 110 12.52 33.39 4.59
N LYS A 111 12.46 32.48 5.58
CA LYS A 111 13.62 32.07 6.39
C LYS A 111 14.70 31.36 5.57
N PHE A 112 14.31 30.50 4.63
CA PHE A 112 15.25 29.84 3.72
C PHE A 112 15.91 30.85 2.77
N SER A 113 15.16 31.83 2.26
CA SER A 113 15.70 32.89 1.40
C SER A 113 16.64 33.85 2.15
N ALA A 114 16.34 34.13 3.43
CA ALA A 114 17.22 34.88 4.31
C ALA A 114 18.51 34.10 4.67
N LEU A 115 18.43 32.78 4.84
CA LEU A 115 19.62 31.93 5.03
C LEU A 115 20.47 31.80 3.75
N HIS A 116 19.87 31.93 2.57
CA HIS A 116 20.56 31.77 1.29
C HIS A 116 21.23 33.06 0.79
N THR A 117 20.91 34.21 1.38
CA THR A 117 21.56 35.50 1.04
C THR A 117 22.93 35.69 1.71
N ASP A 118 23.33 34.80 2.64
CA ASP A 118 24.69 34.74 3.22
C ASP A 118 25.68 33.88 2.39
N ILE A 119 25.24 33.34 1.25
CA ILE A 119 26.11 32.62 0.31
C ILE A 119 25.85 33.23 -1.07
N GLN A 120 26.73 34.14 -1.50
CA GLN A 120 26.57 34.86 -2.76
C GLN A 120 26.31 33.91 -3.94
N SER A 121 25.22 34.20 -4.64
CA SER A 121 25.02 33.86 -6.04
C SER A 121 25.89 34.77 -6.89
N ASP A 122 26.67 34.20 -7.78
CA ASP A 122 26.94 34.76 -9.10
C ASP A 122 27.00 33.56 -10.07
N ASP A 123 26.41 33.76 -11.25
CA ASP A 123 26.30 32.84 -12.40
C ASP A 123 25.01 31.99 -12.53
N ILE A 124 23.92 32.62 -12.98
CA ILE A 124 23.41 32.52 -14.38
C ILE A 124 21.98 33.10 -14.48
N PRO A 125 21.65 33.86 -15.56
CA PRO A 125 20.54 34.81 -15.60
C PRO A 125 19.22 34.22 -16.14
N THR A 126 18.14 34.75 -15.55
CA THR A 126 16.81 35.07 -16.12
C THR A 126 16.46 34.62 -17.54
N CYS A 127 15.29 33.98 -17.67
CA CYS A 127 14.31 34.48 -18.64
C CYS A 127 12.88 34.41 -18.10
N VAL A 128 12.23 35.56 -18.22
CA VAL A 128 10.88 35.94 -17.81
C VAL A 128 9.82 35.15 -18.56
N CYS A 129 8.77 34.73 -17.85
CA CYS A 129 7.39 34.81 -18.34
C CYS A 129 6.47 34.98 -17.13
N GLU A 130 6.25 36.25 -16.80
CA GLU A 130 5.10 36.75 -16.07
C GLU A 130 3.82 36.31 -16.81
N LYS A 131 3.14 35.30 -16.27
CA LYS A 131 1.74 35.02 -16.59
C LYS A 131 0.95 34.91 -15.29
N SER A 132 0.08 35.90 -15.13
CA SER A 132 -0.76 36.15 -13.98
C SER A 132 -1.48 34.89 -13.47
N ILE A 133 -1.55 34.79 -12.15
CA ILE A 133 -2.27 33.74 -11.40
C ILE A 133 -3.79 33.80 -11.68
N ALA A 134 -4.28 34.90 -12.25
CA ALA A 134 -5.65 35.05 -12.73
C ALA A 134 -5.98 34.13 -13.93
N GLU A 135 -5.05 33.91 -14.86
CA GLU A 135 -5.26 33.02 -16.03
C GLU A 135 -5.23 31.53 -15.63
N LYS A 136 -4.57 31.18 -14.51
CA LYS A 136 -4.61 29.83 -13.91
C LYS A 136 -5.86 29.60 -13.07
N ALA A 137 -6.37 30.63 -12.39
CA ALA A 137 -7.64 30.57 -11.67
C ALA A 137 -8.84 30.39 -12.64
N GLU A 138 -8.78 31.00 -13.83
CA GLU A 138 -9.81 30.84 -14.86
C GLU A 138 -9.79 29.42 -15.49
N LYS A 139 -8.61 28.81 -15.66
CA LYS A 139 -8.48 27.38 -16.04
C LYS A 139 -8.93 26.40 -14.95
N GLY A 140 -8.82 26.78 -13.67
CA GLY A 140 -9.34 26.03 -12.54
C GLY A 140 -10.87 26.10 -12.42
N CYS A 141 -11.45 27.27 -12.70
CA CYS A 141 -12.90 27.49 -12.67
C CYS A 141 -13.61 26.90 -13.90
N LEU A 142 -12.96 26.87 -15.07
CA LEU A 142 -13.44 26.14 -16.27
C LEU A 142 -13.46 24.61 -16.09
N ARG A 143 -12.68 24.05 -15.15
CA ARG A 143 -12.76 22.63 -14.77
C ARG A 143 -13.99 22.29 -13.92
N CYS A 144 -14.54 23.25 -13.18
CA CYS A 144 -15.83 23.08 -12.49
C CYS A 144 -17.04 23.39 -13.39
N GLY A 145 -16.85 24.10 -14.50
CA GLY A 145 -17.91 24.43 -15.46
C GLY A 145 -18.16 23.42 -16.60
N TYR A 146 -17.33 22.38 -16.75
CA TYR A 146 -17.48 21.38 -17.81
C TYR A 146 -18.51 20.28 -17.44
N GLY A 147 -19.73 20.73 -17.10
CA GLY A 147 -20.79 19.89 -16.55
C GLY A 147 -21.79 19.30 -17.55
N LEU A 148 -21.63 19.45 -18.87
CA LEU A 148 -22.67 18.98 -19.81
C LEU A 148 -22.19 18.22 -21.07
N GLY A 149 -20.93 17.78 -21.14
CA GLY A 149 -20.43 17.10 -22.36
C GLY A 149 -19.43 15.94 -22.21
N SER A 150 -18.80 15.70 -21.05
CA SER A 150 -17.64 14.79 -21.00
C SER A 150 -17.57 13.95 -19.72
N VAL A 151 -18.66 13.28 -19.33
CA VAL A 151 -18.71 12.46 -18.10
C VAL A 151 -18.10 11.05 -18.29
N ALA A 152 -17.73 10.63 -19.50
CA ALA A 152 -17.22 9.27 -19.72
C ALA A 152 -15.74 9.02 -19.31
N PRO A 153 -14.75 9.92 -19.54
CA PRO A 153 -13.34 9.54 -19.32
C PRO A 153 -12.79 9.78 -17.91
N MET A 154 -13.40 10.68 -17.12
CA MET A 154 -12.74 11.20 -15.91
C MET A 154 -12.88 10.29 -14.67
N ILE A 155 -13.93 9.47 -14.59
CA ILE A 155 -14.16 8.57 -13.45
C ILE A 155 -13.13 7.42 -13.42
N GLY A 156 -12.63 6.99 -14.58
CA GLY A 156 -11.57 5.97 -14.69
C GLY A 156 -10.16 6.50 -14.35
N LEU A 157 -9.90 7.79 -14.58
CA LEU A 157 -8.59 8.39 -14.31
C LEU A 157 -8.34 8.64 -12.82
N THR A 158 -9.37 9.01 -12.05
CA THR A 158 -9.21 9.28 -10.61
C THR A 158 -9.06 7.98 -9.79
N GLY A 159 -9.79 6.93 -10.16
CA GLY A 159 -9.70 5.63 -9.48
C GLY A 159 -8.34 4.94 -9.68
N SER A 160 -7.81 4.96 -10.90
CA SER A 160 -6.50 4.37 -11.21
C SER A 160 -5.34 5.09 -10.53
N VAL A 161 -5.38 6.43 -10.42
CA VAL A 161 -4.37 7.21 -9.69
C VAL A 161 -4.39 6.88 -8.19
N ALA A 162 -5.57 6.76 -7.57
CA ALA A 162 -5.69 6.44 -6.15
C ALA A 162 -5.13 5.04 -5.81
N VAL A 163 -5.41 4.03 -6.63
CA VAL A 163 -4.94 2.67 -6.41
C VAL A 163 -3.41 2.56 -6.60
N ASN A 164 -2.83 3.33 -7.53
CA ASN A 164 -1.38 3.38 -7.71
C ASN A 164 -0.67 4.01 -6.50
N VAL A 165 -1.21 5.13 -5.98
CA VAL A 165 -0.67 5.77 -4.77
C VAL A 165 -0.76 4.83 -3.56
N TRP A 166 -1.88 4.12 -3.41
CA TRP A 166 -2.03 3.11 -2.35
C TRP A 166 -0.99 2.00 -2.48
N LYS A 167 -0.81 1.42 -3.68
CA LYS A 167 0.20 0.39 -3.94
C LYS A 167 1.61 0.85 -3.54
N THR A 168 1.96 2.09 -3.88
CA THR A 168 3.28 2.65 -3.54
C THR A 168 3.46 2.86 -2.03
N ALA A 169 2.42 3.33 -1.34
CA ALA A 169 2.46 3.56 0.11
C ALA A 169 2.54 2.23 0.87
N GLU A 170 1.79 1.23 0.44
CA GLU A 170 1.80 -0.10 1.04
C GLU A 170 3.14 -0.81 0.82
N LEU A 171 3.74 -0.68 -0.38
CA LEU A 171 5.09 -1.20 -0.63
C LEU A 171 6.15 -0.52 0.25
N ALA A 172 6.04 0.80 0.47
CA ALA A 172 6.97 1.50 1.35
C ALA A 172 6.82 1.05 2.82
N ALA A 173 5.59 0.89 3.30
CA ALA A 173 5.32 0.37 4.65
C ALA A 173 5.81 -1.08 4.82
N ALA A 174 5.59 -1.91 3.80
CA ALA A 174 6.09 -3.28 3.71
C ALA A 174 7.63 -3.33 3.80
N THR A 175 8.33 -2.49 3.03
CA THR A 175 9.80 -2.41 3.08
C THR A 175 10.31 -2.00 4.46
N ALA A 176 9.71 -0.98 5.09
CA ALA A 176 10.11 -0.55 6.43
C ALA A 176 9.91 -1.66 7.49
N ALA A 177 8.79 -2.38 7.43
CA ALA A 177 8.53 -3.51 8.33
C ALA A 177 9.51 -4.67 8.08
N ALA A 178 9.84 -4.95 6.82
CA ALA A 178 10.79 -5.99 6.44
C ALA A 178 12.21 -5.67 6.92
N GLU A 179 12.67 -4.42 6.77
CA GLU A 179 13.97 -3.96 7.27
C GLU A 179 14.05 -4.07 8.80
N GLN A 180 12.98 -3.71 9.51
CA GLN A 180 12.93 -3.84 10.97
C GLN A 180 13.01 -5.30 11.42
N ALA A 181 12.23 -6.17 10.78
CA ALA A 181 12.26 -7.61 11.07
C ALA A 181 13.61 -8.24 10.71
N GLY A 182 14.17 -7.88 9.56
CA GLY A 182 15.50 -8.29 9.12
C GLY A 182 16.59 -7.85 10.10
N ALA A 183 16.58 -6.60 10.56
CA ALA A 183 17.55 -6.11 11.53
C ALA A 183 17.46 -6.88 12.86
N ALA A 184 16.26 -7.21 13.34
CA ALA A 184 16.06 -7.98 14.57
C ALA A 184 16.59 -9.42 14.45
N GLU A 185 16.27 -10.12 13.35
CA GLU A 185 16.78 -11.48 13.11
C GLU A 185 18.29 -11.48 12.85
N GLY A 186 18.79 -10.49 12.11
CA GLY A 186 20.20 -10.25 11.86
C GLY A 186 20.99 -10.07 13.15
N ALA A 187 20.53 -9.19 14.04
CA ALA A 187 21.18 -8.98 15.34
C ALA A 187 21.24 -10.27 16.18
N ALA A 188 20.13 -11.02 16.24
CA ALA A 188 20.09 -12.28 16.98
C ALA A 188 21.04 -13.35 16.39
N ALA A 189 21.14 -13.43 15.06
CA ALA A 189 22.06 -14.33 14.37
C ALA A 189 23.53 -13.90 14.51
N GLY A 190 23.79 -12.60 14.43
CA GLY A 190 25.11 -12.01 14.62
C GLY A 190 25.69 -12.31 15.99
N ILE A 191 24.90 -12.11 17.06
CA ILE A 191 25.31 -12.44 18.43
C ILE A 191 25.70 -13.91 18.56
N LYS A 192 24.89 -14.84 18.03
CA LYS A 192 25.19 -16.28 18.06
C LYS A 192 26.47 -16.61 17.31
N ALA A 193 26.72 -15.95 16.17
CA ALA A 193 27.92 -16.13 15.37
C ALA A 193 29.16 -15.58 16.09
N GLY A 194 29.07 -14.38 16.66
CA GLY A 194 30.15 -13.77 17.44
C GLY A 194 30.57 -14.63 18.64
N ILE A 195 29.61 -15.11 19.44
CA ILE A 195 29.91 -16.02 20.56
C ILE A 195 30.63 -17.28 20.07
N LYS A 196 30.14 -17.89 18.97
CA LYS A 196 30.76 -19.09 18.40
C LYS A 196 32.19 -18.80 17.90
N ALA A 197 32.42 -17.63 17.30
CA ALA A 197 33.72 -17.22 16.79
C ALA A 197 34.74 -17.00 17.91
N VAL A 198 34.38 -16.28 18.99
CA VAL A 198 35.28 -16.11 20.15
C VAL A 198 35.67 -17.47 20.72
N ILE A 199 34.70 -18.36 20.92
CA ILE A 199 34.97 -19.69 21.47
C ILE A 199 35.93 -20.46 20.55
N ALA A 200 35.69 -20.46 19.24
CA ALA A 200 36.53 -21.15 18.28
C ALA A 200 37.97 -20.59 18.24
N GLU A 201 38.14 -19.27 18.36
CA GLU A 201 39.48 -18.67 18.42
C GLU A 201 40.22 -19.01 19.70
N LEU A 202 39.54 -18.98 20.85
CA LEU A 202 40.15 -19.40 22.13
C LEU A 202 40.52 -20.89 22.13
N GLU A 203 39.68 -21.75 21.55
CA GLU A 203 39.99 -23.17 21.31
C GLU A 203 41.20 -23.32 20.37
N GLY A 204 41.31 -22.46 19.35
CA GLY A 204 42.44 -22.38 18.44
C GLY A 204 43.75 -21.98 19.14
N PHE A 205 43.66 -21.19 20.22
CA PHE A 205 44.81 -20.88 21.09
C PHE A 205 45.13 -21.99 22.10
N GLY A 206 44.35 -23.08 22.13
CA GLY A 206 44.54 -24.20 23.03
C GLY A 206 43.78 -24.10 24.35
N ILE A 207 42.86 -23.14 24.48
CA ILE A 207 42.03 -22.97 25.68
C ILE A 207 40.71 -23.68 25.43
N TYR A 208 40.49 -24.82 26.09
CA TYR A 208 39.23 -25.58 25.98
C TYR A 208 38.30 -25.34 27.17
N GLU A 209 38.87 -25.10 28.35
CA GLU A 209 38.14 -24.91 29.60
C GLU A 209 38.84 -23.89 30.49
N VAL A 210 38.07 -23.10 31.25
CA VAL A 210 38.60 -22.18 32.25
C VAL A 210 37.98 -22.52 33.61
N GLY A 211 38.81 -22.86 34.59
CA GLY A 211 38.33 -23.27 35.93
C GLY A 211 37.45 -24.52 35.91
N ASN A 212 37.82 -25.53 35.11
CA ASN A 212 37.07 -26.78 34.89
C ASN A 212 35.65 -26.57 34.36
N LYS A 213 35.42 -25.44 33.66
CA LYS A 213 34.16 -25.13 33.01
C LYS A 213 34.41 -24.90 31.51
N PRO A 214 33.56 -25.43 30.63
CA PRO A 214 33.70 -25.22 29.19
C PRO A 214 33.47 -23.76 28.84
N LEU A 215 34.19 -23.25 27.85
CA LEU A 215 34.11 -21.85 27.41
C LEU A 215 32.68 -21.39 27.09
N LYS A 216 31.85 -22.29 26.56
CA LYS A 216 30.42 -22.04 26.27
C LYS A 216 29.58 -21.63 27.49
N THR A 217 29.99 -22.01 28.71
CA THR A 217 29.30 -21.61 29.95
C THR A 217 29.81 -20.28 30.51
N ILE A 218 30.94 -19.82 29.99
CA ILE A 218 31.67 -18.67 30.50
C ILE A 218 31.48 -17.47 29.57
N ILE A 219 31.36 -17.72 28.27
CA ILE A 219 31.14 -16.72 27.23
C ILE A 219 29.66 -16.66 26.88
N ASP A 220 29.08 -15.48 27.01
CA ASP A 220 27.66 -15.22 26.79
C ASP A 220 27.45 -13.93 25.99
N VAL A 221 26.18 -13.61 25.74
CA VAL A 221 25.74 -12.42 24.98
C VAL A 221 26.24 -11.10 25.61
N THR A 222 26.48 -11.07 26.92
CA THR A 222 26.88 -9.85 27.63
C THR A 222 28.38 -9.61 27.60
N ASN A 223 29.18 -10.67 27.45
CA ASN A 223 30.62 -10.60 27.68
C ASN A 223 31.49 -11.00 26.48
N TYR A 224 30.94 -11.58 25.42
CA TYR A 224 31.73 -12.06 24.27
C TYR A 224 32.49 -10.97 23.52
N MET A 225 32.04 -9.71 23.60
CA MET A 225 32.75 -8.55 23.01
C MET A 225 33.66 -7.84 24.03
N ASN A 226 33.62 -8.24 25.30
CA ASN A 226 34.33 -7.54 26.36
C ASN A 226 35.73 -8.10 26.54
N VAL A 227 36.70 -7.45 25.89
CA VAL A 227 38.13 -7.77 25.95
C VAL A 227 38.61 -7.90 27.40
N SER A 228 38.19 -7.02 28.32
CA SER A 228 38.66 -7.07 29.71
C SER A 228 38.16 -8.32 30.43
N VAL A 229 36.88 -8.65 30.28
CA VAL A 229 36.29 -9.83 30.94
C VAL A 229 36.89 -11.13 30.41
N ILE A 230 37.09 -11.22 29.09
CA ILE A 230 37.74 -12.38 28.48
C ILE A 230 39.20 -12.45 28.90
N TYR A 231 39.91 -11.32 28.91
CA TYR A 231 41.29 -11.23 29.39
C TYR A 231 41.44 -11.74 30.82
N ASP A 232 40.60 -11.30 31.75
CA ASP A 232 40.71 -11.72 33.16
C ASP A 232 40.52 -13.24 33.31
N LYS A 233 39.59 -13.82 32.54
CA LYS A 233 39.32 -15.26 32.52
C LYS A 233 40.49 -16.05 31.92
N VAL A 234 41.01 -15.60 30.78
CA VAL A 234 42.16 -16.25 30.10
C VAL A 234 43.44 -16.10 30.92
N TYR A 235 43.66 -14.94 31.53
CA TYR A 235 44.80 -14.69 32.41
C TYR A 235 44.72 -15.53 33.69
N SER A 236 43.53 -15.67 34.27
CA SER A 236 43.32 -16.61 35.38
C SER A 236 43.67 -18.04 34.98
N HIS A 237 43.29 -18.48 33.78
CA HIS A 237 43.66 -19.79 33.26
C HIS A 237 45.16 -19.94 33.09
N TYR A 238 45.84 -18.92 32.54
CA TYR A 238 47.30 -18.88 32.43
C TYR A 238 48.00 -19.11 33.78
N ILE A 239 47.58 -18.38 34.82
CA ILE A 239 48.17 -18.52 36.16
C ILE A 239 47.95 -19.93 36.71
N THR A 240 46.74 -20.48 36.56
CA THR A 240 46.42 -21.80 37.16
C THR A 240 47.01 -23.00 36.41
N SER A 241 47.18 -22.87 35.09
CA SER A 241 47.54 -23.98 34.19
C SER A 241 49.00 -23.95 33.76
N CYS A 242 49.60 -22.75 33.62
CA CYS A 242 50.95 -22.58 33.09
C CYS A 242 52.00 -22.32 34.16
N THR A 243 51.66 -21.62 35.25
CA THR A 243 52.64 -21.16 36.23
C THR A 243 52.77 -22.09 37.45
N PRO A 244 53.98 -22.21 38.05
CA PRO A 244 54.17 -22.93 39.31
C PRO A 244 53.26 -22.39 40.42
N ARG A 245 52.74 -23.27 41.27
CA ARG A 245 51.81 -22.87 42.33
C ARG A 245 52.57 -22.47 43.60
N PRO A 246 52.26 -21.33 44.24
CA PRO A 246 52.82 -21.00 45.53
C PRO A 246 52.14 -21.87 46.61
N VAL A 247 52.92 -22.73 47.26
CA VAL A 247 52.51 -23.55 48.41
C VAL A 247 53.40 -23.19 49.58
N ASN A 248 52.82 -22.65 50.66
CA ASN A 248 53.54 -22.21 51.86
C ASN A 248 54.73 -21.26 51.57
N GLY A 249 54.59 -20.37 50.59
CA GLY A 249 55.64 -19.41 50.20
C GLY A 249 56.71 -19.96 49.26
N TYR A 250 56.66 -21.25 48.90
CA TYR A 250 57.55 -21.87 47.93
C TYR A 250 56.81 -22.17 46.62
N LEU A 251 57.48 -21.98 45.49
CA LEU A 251 56.93 -22.37 44.19
C LEU A 251 57.07 -23.88 44.01
N VAL A 252 55.94 -24.56 43.85
CA VAL A 252 55.88 -26.01 43.60
C VAL A 252 55.44 -26.24 42.15
N GLY A 253 56.24 -27.04 41.44
CA GLY A 253 56.05 -27.36 40.02
C GLY A 253 56.92 -26.55 39.07
N THR A 254 56.92 -26.93 37.81
CA THR A 254 57.60 -26.22 36.71
C THR A 254 56.58 -25.58 35.78
N PHE A 255 57.03 -24.68 34.91
CA PHE A 255 56.17 -24.14 33.85
C PHE A 255 55.64 -25.29 32.98
N ASN A 256 54.33 -25.33 32.74
CA ASN A 256 53.71 -26.40 31.96
C ASN A 256 53.89 -26.13 30.46
N THR A 257 54.89 -26.75 29.83
CA THR A 257 55.13 -26.61 28.39
C THR A 257 54.34 -27.60 27.53
N SER A 258 53.63 -28.55 28.16
CA SER A 258 52.80 -29.55 27.45
C SER A 258 51.44 -28.99 27.06
N ASP A 259 50.94 -28.00 27.79
CA ASP A 259 49.68 -27.32 27.46
C ASP A 259 49.87 -26.41 26.22
N PRO A 260 49.01 -26.52 25.18
CA PRO A 260 49.18 -25.77 23.95
C PRO A 260 49.13 -24.25 24.14
N PHE A 261 48.29 -23.76 25.05
CA PHE A 261 48.16 -22.35 25.36
C PHE A 261 49.39 -21.84 26.12
N CYS A 262 49.88 -22.60 27.09
CA CYS A 262 51.11 -22.26 27.80
C CYS A 262 52.34 -22.24 26.88
N LYS A 263 52.41 -23.18 25.92
CA LYS A 263 53.44 -23.21 24.88
C LYS A 263 53.36 -21.99 23.97
N LEU A 264 52.16 -21.61 23.53
CA LEU A 264 51.92 -20.41 22.72
C LEU A 264 52.43 -19.15 23.45
N VAL A 265 52.08 -18.96 24.72
CA VAL A 265 52.56 -17.80 25.48
C VAL A 265 54.08 -17.85 25.64
N HIS A 266 54.66 -19.01 25.96
CA HIS A 266 56.10 -19.17 26.15
C HIS A 266 56.92 -18.90 24.88
N SER A 267 56.46 -19.37 23.71
CA SER A 267 57.17 -19.14 22.45
C SER A 267 57.19 -17.67 22.05
N ASN A 268 56.09 -16.96 22.27
CA ASN A 268 55.99 -15.51 21.98
C ASN A 268 56.81 -14.65 22.96
N LEU A 269 57.23 -15.19 24.11
CA LEU A 269 58.14 -14.51 25.04
C LEU A 269 59.62 -14.62 24.62
N GLN A 270 59.97 -15.63 23.84
CA GLN A 270 61.35 -15.86 23.38
C GLN A 270 61.70 -15.03 22.14
N ASP A 271 60.72 -14.43 21.47
CA ASP A 271 60.95 -13.62 20.27
C ASP A 271 61.56 -12.25 20.66
N SER A 272 62.86 -12.11 20.38
CA SER A 272 63.79 -11.12 20.97
C SER A 272 63.54 -9.64 20.62
N LEU A 273 62.51 -9.31 19.85
CA LEU A 273 62.24 -7.95 19.35
C LEU A 273 61.41 -7.09 20.32
N TYR A 274 60.65 -7.70 21.22
CA TYR A 274 59.92 -7.01 22.28
C TYR A 274 60.01 -7.84 23.56
N ARG A 275 60.49 -7.25 24.66
CA ARG A 275 60.38 -7.83 26.00
C ARG A 275 58.92 -7.78 26.46
N SER A 276 58.05 -8.51 25.77
CA SER A 276 56.62 -8.58 26.02
C SER A 276 56.39 -9.37 27.32
N SER A 277 55.47 -8.89 28.15
CA SER A 277 55.04 -9.64 29.33
C SER A 277 53.97 -10.67 28.93
N PRO A 278 53.78 -11.77 29.69
CA PRO A 278 52.67 -12.69 29.45
C PRO A 278 51.32 -11.98 29.39
N GLN A 279 51.14 -10.92 30.19
CA GLN A 279 49.96 -10.06 30.18
C GLN A 279 49.76 -9.37 28.81
N ALA A 280 50.83 -8.86 28.20
CA ALA A 280 50.77 -8.19 26.91
C ALA A 280 50.35 -9.16 25.80
N ILE A 281 50.95 -10.35 25.76
CA ILE A 281 50.66 -11.39 24.76
C ILE A 281 49.22 -11.87 24.88
N ILE A 282 48.78 -12.18 26.10
CA ILE A 282 47.41 -12.64 26.35
C ILE A 282 46.40 -11.55 25.96
N LYS A 283 46.68 -10.29 26.30
CA LYS A 283 45.83 -9.16 25.94
C LYS A 283 45.73 -8.98 24.42
N GLU A 284 46.83 -9.16 23.70
CA GLU A 284 46.85 -9.10 22.24
C GLU A 284 46.03 -10.23 21.61
N LYS A 285 46.22 -11.48 22.06
CA LYS A 285 45.46 -12.63 21.56
C LYS A 285 43.97 -12.54 21.86
N VAL A 286 43.60 -12.03 23.04
CA VAL A 286 42.19 -11.79 23.36
C VAL A 286 41.60 -10.68 22.47
N LYS A 287 42.37 -9.64 22.15
CA LYS A 287 41.92 -8.62 21.19
C LYS A 287 41.72 -9.19 19.78
N GLU A 288 42.62 -10.05 19.33
CA GLU A 288 42.51 -10.76 18.05
C GLU A 288 41.20 -11.58 18.01
N ALA A 289 40.95 -12.39 19.05
CA ALA A 289 39.71 -13.17 19.19
C ALA A 289 38.43 -12.33 19.22
N VAL A 290 38.44 -11.20 19.92
CA VAL A 290 37.27 -10.31 19.95
C VAL A 290 37.07 -9.63 18.59
N ALA A 291 38.15 -9.23 17.90
CA ALA A 291 38.05 -8.61 16.58
C ALA A 291 37.53 -9.60 15.52
N GLY A 292 38.00 -10.84 15.52
CA GLY A 292 37.48 -11.88 14.63
C GLY A 292 36.02 -12.21 14.91
N ALA A 293 35.62 -12.19 16.18
CA ALA A 293 34.22 -12.36 16.55
C ALA A 293 33.31 -11.20 16.17
N GLU A 294 33.80 -9.96 16.25
CA GLU A 294 33.10 -8.77 15.78
C GLU A 294 32.82 -8.89 14.28
N GLN A 295 33.84 -9.23 13.48
CA GLN A 295 33.70 -9.44 12.04
C GLN A 295 32.71 -10.58 11.72
N ALA A 296 32.80 -11.70 12.44
CA ALA A 296 31.87 -12.82 12.25
C ALA A 296 30.43 -12.46 12.63
N ALA A 297 30.24 -11.66 13.69
CA ALA A 297 28.94 -11.18 14.12
C ALA A 297 28.33 -10.22 13.10
N GLU A 298 29.09 -9.24 12.61
CA GLU A 298 28.65 -8.28 11.60
C GLU A 298 28.32 -8.96 10.28
N ALA A 299 29.20 -9.83 9.79
CA ALA A 299 28.98 -10.55 8.54
C ALA A 299 27.71 -11.41 8.62
N LYS A 300 27.50 -12.14 9.73
CA LYS A 300 26.31 -12.98 9.88
C LYS A 300 25.04 -12.16 10.10
N ALA A 301 25.13 -11.04 10.80
CA ALA A 301 24.01 -10.12 10.98
C ALA A 301 23.56 -9.51 9.64
N ALA A 302 24.51 -9.03 8.83
CA ALA A 302 24.22 -8.47 7.51
C ALA A 302 23.61 -9.51 6.57
N GLN A 303 24.15 -10.73 6.56
CA GLN A 303 23.63 -11.84 5.75
C GLN A 303 22.16 -12.14 6.11
N VAL A 304 21.88 -12.43 7.38
CA VAL A 304 20.54 -12.82 7.83
C VAL A 304 19.56 -11.66 7.69
N SER A 305 19.99 -10.43 7.99
CA SER A 305 19.14 -9.24 7.81
C SER A 305 18.68 -9.07 6.36
N SER A 306 19.60 -9.22 5.39
CA SER A 306 19.29 -9.11 3.97
C SER A 306 18.40 -10.26 3.47
N GLU A 307 18.73 -11.50 3.86
CA GLU A 307 17.95 -12.70 3.50
C GLU A 307 16.50 -12.59 4.02
N THR A 308 16.32 -12.25 5.30
CA THR A 308 15.00 -12.08 5.91
C THR A 308 14.22 -10.92 5.27
N SER A 309 14.85 -9.76 5.10
CA SER A 309 14.19 -8.59 4.49
C SER A 309 13.72 -8.90 3.07
N SER A 310 14.59 -9.51 2.25
CA SER A 310 14.25 -9.86 0.87
C SER A 310 13.10 -10.87 0.78
N LYS A 311 13.07 -11.85 1.68
CA LYS A 311 11.98 -12.83 1.76
C LYS A 311 10.64 -12.16 2.10
N ILE A 312 10.61 -11.31 3.12
CA ILE A 312 9.39 -10.59 3.52
C ILE A 312 8.91 -9.67 2.38
N ILE A 313 9.83 -8.92 1.75
CA ILE A 313 9.50 -8.01 0.65
C ILE A 313 8.91 -8.79 -0.54
N THR A 314 9.47 -9.94 -0.90
CA THR A 314 8.99 -10.75 -2.03
C THR A 314 7.59 -11.31 -1.76
N GLU A 315 7.35 -11.83 -0.56
CA GLU A 315 6.03 -12.32 -0.13
C GLU A 315 4.99 -11.19 -0.12
N GLN A 316 5.29 -10.06 0.51
CA GLN A 316 4.36 -8.92 0.61
C GLN A 316 4.10 -8.29 -0.76
N LYS A 317 5.11 -8.17 -1.62
CA LYS A 317 4.94 -7.67 -2.99
C LYS A 317 4.00 -8.57 -3.80
N GLY A 318 4.07 -9.89 -3.62
CA GLY A 318 3.14 -10.85 -4.23
C GLY A 318 1.70 -10.62 -3.78
N VAL A 319 1.48 -10.45 -2.47
CA VAL A 319 0.15 -10.17 -1.89
C VAL A 319 -0.40 -8.83 -2.40
N ILE A 320 0.40 -7.76 -2.32
CA ILE A 320 0.01 -6.41 -2.76
C ILE A 320 -0.34 -6.40 -4.25
N ASN A 321 0.46 -7.09 -5.09
CA ASN A 321 0.18 -7.15 -6.53
C ASN A 321 -1.12 -7.91 -6.84
N THR A 322 -1.40 -8.98 -6.10
CA THR A 322 -2.64 -9.75 -6.23
C THR A 322 -3.88 -8.90 -5.89
N ILE A 323 -3.82 -8.15 -4.78
CA ILE A 323 -4.90 -7.23 -4.37
C ILE A 323 -5.06 -6.10 -5.40
N TYR A 324 -3.95 -5.53 -5.86
CA TYR A 324 -3.94 -4.48 -6.88
C TYR A 324 -4.63 -4.94 -8.18
N MET A 325 -4.31 -6.14 -8.68
CA MET A 325 -4.92 -6.68 -9.90
C MET A 325 -6.43 -6.94 -9.73
N SER A 326 -6.85 -7.40 -8.55
CA SER A 326 -8.28 -7.56 -8.22
C SER A 326 -9.02 -6.23 -8.28
N ASN A 327 -8.48 -5.19 -7.64
CA ASN A 327 -9.06 -3.84 -7.64
C ASN A 327 -9.08 -3.20 -9.04
N GLN A 328 -8.02 -3.40 -9.84
CA GLN A 328 -7.97 -2.90 -11.21
C GLN A 328 -9.05 -3.57 -12.09
N THR A 329 -9.27 -4.86 -11.92
CA THR A 329 -10.32 -5.61 -12.63
C THR A 329 -11.71 -5.08 -12.28
N ALA A 330 -11.97 -4.80 -11.00
CA ALA A 330 -13.23 -4.21 -10.56
C ALA A 330 -13.46 -2.81 -11.15
N ILE A 331 -12.41 -1.98 -11.22
CA ILE A 331 -12.48 -0.65 -11.87
C ILE A 331 -12.81 -0.81 -13.36
N ILE A 332 -12.11 -1.69 -14.08
CA ILE A 332 -12.35 -1.92 -15.52
C ILE A 332 -13.78 -2.41 -15.76
N ALA A 333 -14.27 -3.37 -14.96
CA ALA A 333 -15.64 -3.87 -15.07
C ALA A 333 -16.68 -2.76 -14.87
N SER A 334 -16.46 -1.86 -13.89
CA SER A 334 -17.34 -0.71 -13.66
C SER A 334 -17.37 0.27 -14.84
N ILE A 335 -16.22 0.52 -15.48
CA ILE A 335 -16.12 1.39 -16.67
C ILE A 335 -16.87 0.77 -17.85
N ILE A 336 -16.69 -0.54 -18.09
CA ILE A 336 -17.40 -1.26 -19.15
C ILE A 336 -18.92 -1.19 -18.93
N ALA A 337 -19.39 -1.37 -17.70
CA ALA A 337 -20.81 -1.27 -17.37
C ALA A 337 -21.38 0.14 -17.67
N ILE A 338 -20.65 1.21 -17.30
CA ILE A 338 -21.05 2.58 -17.61
C ILE A 338 -21.11 2.82 -19.13
N ILE A 339 -20.12 2.33 -19.89
CA ILE A 339 -20.10 2.46 -21.35
C ILE A 339 -21.32 1.77 -21.99
N ILE A 340 -21.69 0.56 -21.52
CA ILE A 340 -22.86 -0.17 -22.00
C ILE A 340 -24.16 0.63 -21.74
N ILE A 341 -24.32 1.20 -20.53
CA ILE A 341 -25.50 2.01 -20.19
C ILE A 341 -25.60 3.25 -21.10
N VAL A 342 -24.47 3.94 -21.33
CA VAL A 342 -24.43 5.12 -22.21
C VAL A 342 -24.77 4.73 -23.66
N LEU A 343 -24.25 3.62 -24.17
CA LEU A 343 -24.56 3.12 -25.51
C LEU A 343 -26.05 2.82 -25.68
N ILE A 344 -26.68 2.16 -24.69
CA ILE A 344 -28.13 1.88 -24.71
C ILE A 344 -28.92 3.20 -24.74
N MET A 345 -28.56 4.19 -23.92
CA MET A 345 -29.20 5.50 -23.89
C MET A 345 -29.11 6.22 -25.24
N VAL A 346 -27.95 6.17 -25.91
CA VAL A 346 -27.75 6.75 -27.24
C VAL A 346 -28.60 6.05 -28.30
N ILE A 347 -28.66 4.71 -28.29
CA ILE A 347 -29.48 3.94 -29.23
C ILE A 347 -30.96 4.31 -29.07
N ILE A 348 -31.48 4.32 -27.83
CA ILE A 348 -32.85 4.71 -27.53
C ILE A 348 -33.12 6.14 -28.00
N TYR A 349 -32.20 7.08 -27.70
CA TYR A 349 -32.30 8.46 -28.15
C TYR A 349 -32.37 8.59 -29.67
N LEU A 350 -31.51 7.86 -30.40
CA LEU A 350 -31.52 7.86 -31.87
C LEU A 350 -32.83 7.31 -32.44
N ILE A 351 -33.37 6.24 -31.86
CA ILE A 351 -34.67 5.67 -32.26
C ILE A 351 -35.79 6.70 -32.02
N LEU A 352 -35.83 7.33 -30.84
CA LEU A 352 -36.83 8.34 -30.50
C LEU A 352 -36.72 9.58 -31.41
N ARG A 353 -35.50 10.04 -31.69
CA ARG A 353 -35.23 11.15 -32.61
C ARG A 353 -35.66 10.82 -34.03
N TYR A 354 -35.38 9.61 -34.50
CA TYR A 354 -35.81 9.14 -35.81
C TYR A 354 -37.35 9.10 -35.91
N ARG A 355 -38.03 8.56 -34.89
CA ARG A 355 -39.50 8.55 -34.81
C ARG A 355 -40.08 9.98 -34.82
N ARG A 356 -39.52 10.92 -34.06
CA ARG A 356 -39.94 12.34 -34.05
C ARG A 356 -39.80 12.98 -35.43
N LYS A 357 -38.65 12.81 -36.09
CA LYS A 357 -38.43 13.34 -37.46
C LYS A 357 -39.44 12.76 -38.46
N ARG A 358 -39.70 11.46 -38.41
CA ARG A 358 -40.69 10.82 -39.30
C ARG A 358 -42.10 11.35 -39.05
N LYS A 359 -42.50 11.55 -37.79
CA LYS A 359 -43.80 12.14 -37.43
C LYS A 359 -43.96 13.57 -37.96
N MET A 360 -42.92 14.40 -37.87
CA MET A 360 -42.93 15.77 -38.41
C MET A 360 -43.03 15.79 -39.94
N LYS A 361 -42.29 14.93 -40.65
CA LYS A 361 -42.39 14.82 -42.11
C LYS A 361 -43.81 14.43 -42.57
N LYS A 362 -44.45 13.47 -41.88
CA LYS A 362 -45.85 13.10 -42.16
C LYS A 362 -46.80 14.28 -41.94
N LYS A 363 -46.68 15.01 -40.82
CA LYS A 363 -47.51 16.20 -40.55
C LYS A 363 -47.40 17.26 -41.67
N LEU A 364 -46.18 17.51 -42.16
CA LEU A 364 -45.93 18.46 -43.23
C LEU A 364 -46.58 18.07 -44.56
N GLN A 365 -46.65 16.76 -44.86
CA GLN A 365 -47.37 16.26 -46.03
C GLN A 365 -48.89 16.44 -45.90
N TYR A 366 -49.46 16.20 -44.72
CA TYR A 366 -50.90 16.40 -44.48
C TYR A 366 -51.32 17.88 -44.55
N ILE A 367 -50.49 18.82 -44.08
CA ILE A 367 -50.78 20.26 -44.18
C ILE A 367 -50.84 20.69 -45.66
N LYS A 368 -49.89 20.24 -46.48
CA LYS A 368 -49.87 20.58 -47.91
C LYS A 368 -51.11 20.08 -48.66
N LEU A 369 -51.62 18.90 -48.30
CA LEU A 369 -52.83 18.34 -48.92
C LEU A 369 -54.14 19.05 -48.52
N LEU A 370 -54.12 19.91 -47.50
CA LEU A 370 -55.29 20.66 -47.02
C LEU A 370 -55.33 22.11 -47.53
N GLU A 371 -54.23 22.61 -48.10
CA GLU A 371 -54.14 23.94 -48.71
C GLU A 371 -54.43 23.93 -50.23
N GLU A 372 -54.41 22.75 -50.86
CA GLU A 372 -54.99 22.49 -52.20
C GLU A 372 -56.47 22.12 -52.06
#